data_AF-A0A356QLX5-F1
#
_entry.id   AF-A0A356QLX5-F1
#
_cell.length_a   1.000
_cell.length_b   1.000
_cell.length_c   1.000
_cell.angle_alpha   90.00
_cell.angle_beta   90.00
_cell.angle_gamma   90.00
#
_symmetry.space_group_name_H-M   'P 1'
#
loop_
_entity.id
_entity.type
_entity.pdbx_description
1 polymer ?
#
loop_
_entity_poly.entity_id
_entity_poly.type
_entity_poly.pdbx_seq_one_letter_code
_entity_poly.pdbx_strand_id
1 'polypeptide(L)'
;FVRETLAINPWRNDDVEIPATLPLTLSSYEQRELRDNYIQGYIDSDQSEVFENAWKDAVRADGDVPIWGFGEAAIEEITGFAQAVVQQTDEDSLPLVKRQAERIRVEVNNLQISGTLELCQDDPLSLILLHPGAKTSTQFRRSKYLALTQLLVAMVAGVPAKRAYVYSQHEKWSPGAEDDKGKPRKAVMVREVTLDNSINRQDSQHLLEKLCTLYQQAAVSAYSSFGKAAEDFLANQDKSRKSFSSFVTYASYENSLEVVVHGRTPVFDEVFADVQRQKAFFNQYVAVTRFKPRTNIYSPE
;
A
#
# COMPACT_ATOMS: atom_id res chain seq x y z
N PHE A 1 9.98 10.64 -7.81
CA PHE A 1 10.18 11.79 -8.70
C PHE A 1 9.45 13.04 -8.25
N VAL A 2 8.12 13.19 -8.41
CA VAL A 2 7.42 14.47 -8.07
C VAL A 2 7.70 14.93 -6.63
N ARG A 3 7.46 14.05 -5.64
CA ARG A 3 7.74 14.36 -4.23
C ARG A 3 9.23 14.48 -3.93
N GLU A 4 10.00 13.43 -4.23
CA GLU A 4 11.40 13.31 -3.80
C GLU A 4 12.38 14.19 -4.56
N THR A 5 12.13 14.43 -5.86
CA THR A 5 13.07 15.10 -6.76
C THR A 5 12.66 16.54 -7.03
N LEU A 6 11.39 16.75 -7.37
CA LEU A 6 10.89 18.09 -7.65
C LEU A 6 10.53 18.84 -6.36
N ALA A 7 10.57 18.17 -5.20
CA ALA A 7 10.08 18.70 -3.93
C ALA A 7 8.64 19.22 -4.01
N ILE A 8 7.86 18.75 -4.99
CA ILE A 8 6.45 19.08 -5.12
C ILE A 8 5.71 18.09 -4.27
N ASN A 9 5.21 18.55 -3.13
CA ASN A 9 4.20 17.82 -2.41
C ASN A 9 2.85 18.15 -3.06
N PRO A 10 2.21 17.21 -3.77
CA PRO A 10 0.86 17.44 -4.30
C PRO A 10 -0.17 17.63 -3.16
N TRP A 11 0.23 17.30 -1.93
CA TRP A 11 -0.45 17.68 -0.70
C TRP A 11 0.19 18.94 -0.11
N ARG A 12 -0.61 19.96 0.18
CA ARG A 12 -0.14 21.10 0.98
C ARG A 12 -0.12 20.67 2.44
N ASN A 13 1.06 20.56 3.04
CA ASN A 13 1.19 20.27 4.47
C ASN A 13 0.91 21.50 5.35
N ASP A 14 1.02 22.71 4.78
CA ASP A 14 1.01 23.97 5.53
C ASP A 14 -0.37 24.66 5.53
N ASP A 15 -1.27 24.21 4.66
CA ASP A 15 -2.68 24.54 4.76
C ASP A 15 -3.33 23.38 5.55
N VAL A 16 -3.33 23.46 6.88
CA VAL A 16 -4.52 22.97 7.59
C VAL A 16 -5.61 23.84 7.01
N GLU A 17 -6.30 23.34 5.97
CA GLU A 17 -7.52 23.94 5.47
C GLU A 17 -8.43 23.92 6.69
N ILE A 18 -8.43 25.01 7.48
CA ILE A 18 -9.41 25.20 8.53
C ILE A 18 -10.67 25.36 7.72
N PRO A 19 -11.50 24.31 7.64
CA PRO A 19 -12.61 24.37 6.73
C PRO A 19 -13.50 25.51 7.24
N ALA A 20 -13.90 26.41 6.34
CA ALA A 20 -14.81 27.51 6.69
C ALA A 20 -16.15 26.98 7.26
N THR A 21 -16.38 25.67 7.10
CA THR A 21 -17.53 24.91 7.57
C THR A 21 -17.08 23.76 8.46
N LEU A 22 -17.85 23.42 9.49
CA LEU A 22 -17.62 22.22 10.28
C LEU A 22 -17.62 20.97 9.35
N PRO A 23 -16.55 20.16 9.36
CA PRO A 23 -16.45 19.01 8.47
C PRO A 23 -17.50 17.96 8.84
N LEU A 24 -18.23 17.46 7.84
CA LEU A 24 -19.25 16.42 8.01
C LEU A 24 -18.71 15.01 7.78
N THR A 25 -17.46 14.89 7.33
CA THR A 25 -16.80 13.63 7.01
C THR A 25 -15.33 13.71 7.38
N LEU A 26 -14.76 12.61 7.83
CA LEU A 26 -13.31 12.48 8.02
C LEU A 26 -12.58 12.46 6.69
N SER A 27 -11.41 13.07 6.64
CA SER A 27 -10.43 12.82 5.58
C SER A 27 -9.92 11.37 5.67
N SER A 28 -9.35 10.88 4.57
CA SER A 28 -8.73 9.54 4.56
C SER A 28 -7.54 9.42 5.52
N TYR A 29 -6.90 10.53 5.88
CA TYR A 29 -5.80 10.56 6.83
C TYR A 29 -6.32 10.43 8.27
N GLU A 30 -7.26 11.27 8.68
CA GLU A 30 -7.88 11.22 10.02
C GLU A 30 -8.54 9.87 10.28
N GLN A 31 -9.28 9.33 9.31
CA GLN A 31 -9.90 8.01 9.43
C GLN A 31 -8.85 6.90 9.62
N ARG A 32 -7.67 7.04 9.00
CA ARG A 32 -6.58 6.09 9.16
C ARG A 32 -5.95 6.21 10.54
N GLU A 33 -5.64 7.41 11.00
CA GLU A 33 -5.04 7.62 12.32
C GLU A 33 -5.95 7.14 13.45
N LEU A 34 -7.23 7.49 13.41
CA LEU A 34 -8.20 7.03 14.40
C LEU A 34 -8.32 5.52 14.43
N ARG A 35 -8.30 4.87 13.27
CA ARG A 35 -8.32 3.42 13.18
C ARG A 35 -7.05 2.78 13.73
N ASP A 36 -5.88 3.28 13.36
CA ASP A 36 -4.61 2.72 13.81
C ASP A 36 -4.47 2.91 15.35
N ASN A 37 -4.95 4.05 15.88
CA ASN A 37 -5.06 4.31 17.32
C ASN A 37 -6.02 3.34 18.02
N TYR A 38 -7.24 3.17 17.50
CA TYR A 38 -8.23 2.26 18.08
C TYR A 38 -7.75 0.81 18.05
N ILE A 39 -7.16 0.32 16.96
CA ILE A 39 -6.60 -1.05 16.89
C ILE A 39 -5.58 -1.26 18.01
N GLN A 40 -4.65 -0.32 18.20
CA GLN A 40 -3.62 -0.43 19.23
C GLN A 40 -4.25 -0.44 20.64
N GLY A 41 -5.12 0.52 20.94
CA GLY A 41 -5.78 0.58 22.26
C GLY A 41 -6.72 -0.61 22.54
N TYR A 42 -7.38 -1.14 21.51
CA TYR A 42 -8.24 -2.31 21.63
C TYR A 42 -7.44 -3.58 21.96
N ILE A 43 -6.26 -3.73 21.36
CA ILE A 43 -5.34 -4.83 21.69
C ILE A 43 -4.81 -4.66 23.12
N ASP A 44 -4.35 -3.46 23.49
CA ASP A 44 -3.73 -3.19 24.78
C ASP A 44 -4.72 -3.26 25.96
N SER A 45 -6.02 -3.17 25.68
CA SER A 45 -7.10 -3.23 26.66
C SER A 45 -7.79 -4.60 26.74
N ASP A 46 -7.13 -5.66 26.26
CA ASP A 46 -7.69 -7.01 26.18
C ASP A 46 -9.08 -7.05 25.52
N GLN A 47 -9.26 -6.24 24.47
CA GLN A 47 -10.47 -6.21 23.64
C GLN A 47 -11.73 -5.81 24.44
N SER A 48 -11.57 -5.02 25.51
CA SER A 48 -12.65 -4.71 26.43
C SER A 48 -13.71 -3.74 25.88
N GLU A 49 -14.98 -4.02 26.18
CA GLU A 49 -16.11 -3.10 25.88
C GLU A 49 -15.98 -1.77 26.64
N VAL A 50 -15.34 -1.79 27.81
CA VAL A 50 -15.06 -0.59 28.61
C VAL A 50 -14.14 0.36 27.85
N PHE A 51 -13.06 -0.14 27.24
CA PHE A 51 -12.18 0.67 26.41
C PHE A 51 -12.93 1.23 25.20
N GLU A 52 -13.71 0.41 24.51
CA GLU A 52 -14.43 0.85 23.33
C GLU A 52 -15.40 2.00 23.63
N ASN A 53 -16.18 1.89 24.71
CA ASN A 53 -17.09 2.94 25.13
C ASN A 53 -16.32 4.22 25.52
N ALA A 54 -15.23 4.09 26.27
CA ALA A 54 -14.38 5.22 26.64
C ALA A 54 -13.74 5.90 25.41
N TRP A 55 -13.28 5.12 24.44
CA TRP A 55 -12.71 5.64 23.19
C TRP A 55 -13.77 6.37 22.37
N LYS A 56 -14.97 5.78 22.21
CA LYS A 56 -16.10 6.40 21.52
C LYS A 56 -16.50 7.74 22.15
N ASP A 57 -16.49 7.82 23.48
CA ASP A 57 -16.80 9.05 24.19
C ASP A 57 -15.68 10.10 24.04
N ALA A 58 -14.41 9.68 24.08
CA ALA A 58 -13.27 10.55 23.89
C ALA A 58 -13.25 11.19 22.49
N VAL A 59 -13.34 10.40 21.42
CA VAL A 59 -13.29 10.94 20.04
C VAL A 59 -14.44 11.89 19.72
N ARG A 60 -15.59 11.73 20.40
CA ARG A 60 -16.72 12.67 20.31
C ARG A 60 -16.46 13.95 21.11
N ALA A 61 -15.93 13.83 22.32
CA ALA A 61 -15.66 14.95 23.20
C ALA A 61 -14.53 15.85 22.68
N ASP A 62 -13.51 15.25 22.09
CA ASP A 62 -12.32 15.93 21.56
C ASP A 62 -12.58 16.52 20.17
N GLY A 63 -13.68 16.15 19.51
CA GLY A 63 -14.04 16.64 18.18
C GLY A 63 -13.26 15.96 17.05
N ASP A 64 -12.66 14.80 17.32
CA ASP A 64 -11.92 14.00 16.32
C ASP A 64 -12.84 13.43 15.23
N VAL A 65 -14.15 13.33 15.52
CA VAL A 65 -15.17 12.95 14.55
C VAL A 65 -16.19 14.06 14.33
N PRO A 66 -16.83 14.13 13.14
CA PRO A 66 -17.89 15.08 12.88
C PRO A 66 -19.01 15.06 13.93
N ILE A 67 -19.40 16.25 14.38
CA ILE A 67 -20.43 16.45 15.41
C ILE A 67 -21.85 16.07 14.92
N TRP A 68 -22.84 16.11 15.81
CA TRP A 68 -24.27 15.95 15.49
C TRP A 68 -24.65 14.65 14.76
N GLY A 69 -23.93 13.56 15.03
CA GLY A 69 -24.23 12.24 14.48
C GLY A 69 -23.60 11.97 13.11
N PHE A 70 -22.95 12.96 12.48
CA PHE A 70 -22.25 12.77 11.21
C PHE A 70 -21.01 11.88 11.37
N GLY A 71 -20.44 11.80 12.57
CA GLY A 71 -19.30 10.94 12.88
C GLY A 71 -19.65 9.48 13.21
N GLU A 72 -20.92 9.15 13.46
CA GLU A 72 -21.29 7.81 13.97
C GLU A 72 -21.00 6.70 12.95
N ALA A 73 -21.29 6.94 11.67
CA ALA A 73 -20.95 5.99 10.62
C ALA A 73 -19.44 5.74 10.52
N ALA A 74 -18.63 6.77 10.77
CA ALA A 74 -17.17 6.64 10.78
C ALA A 74 -16.68 5.87 12.02
N ILE A 75 -17.24 6.13 13.19
CA ILE A 75 -16.99 5.36 14.41
C ILE A 75 -17.31 3.88 14.16
N GLU A 76 -18.52 3.58 13.67
CA GLU A 76 -18.95 2.20 13.40
C GLU A 76 -18.05 1.50 12.37
N GLU A 77 -17.65 2.18 11.30
CA GLU A 77 -16.72 1.63 10.30
C GLU A 77 -15.35 1.34 10.93
N ILE A 78 -14.81 2.28 11.72
CA ILE A 78 -13.50 2.15 12.36
C ILE A 78 -13.51 0.99 13.36
N THR A 79 -14.44 1.00 14.32
CA THR A 79 -14.49 -0.04 15.37
C THR A 79 -14.83 -1.40 14.77
N GLY A 80 -15.80 -1.46 13.86
CA GLY A 80 -16.21 -2.71 13.22
C GLY A 80 -15.10 -3.34 12.37
N PHE A 81 -14.33 -2.54 11.61
CA PHE A 81 -13.18 -3.06 10.87
C PHE A 81 -12.05 -3.50 11.81
N ALA A 82 -11.76 -2.72 12.84
CA ALA A 82 -10.69 -3.01 13.78
C ALA A 82 -10.92 -4.30 14.57
N GLN A 83 -12.13 -4.50 15.09
CA GLN A 83 -12.52 -5.75 15.73
C GLN A 83 -12.39 -6.93 14.75
N ALA A 84 -12.89 -6.76 13.52
CA ALA A 84 -12.84 -7.82 12.52
C ALA A 84 -11.41 -8.17 12.10
N VAL A 85 -10.47 -7.22 12.07
CA VAL A 85 -9.07 -7.53 11.76
C VAL A 85 -8.38 -8.26 12.90
N VAL A 86 -8.65 -7.88 14.16
CA VAL A 86 -8.14 -8.62 15.33
C VAL A 86 -8.66 -10.06 15.31
N GLN A 87 -9.96 -10.24 15.14
CA GLN A 87 -10.56 -11.58 15.03
C GLN A 87 -9.96 -12.39 13.86
N GLN A 88 -9.84 -11.79 12.67
CA GLN A 88 -9.30 -12.50 11.51
C GLN A 88 -7.83 -12.89 11.72
N THR A 89 -7.04 -12.06 12.38
CA THR A 89 -5.64 -12.39 12.71
C THR A 89 -5.53 -13.51 13.73
N ASP A 90 -6.45 -13.58 14.70
CA ASP A 90 -6.51 -14.67 15.67
C ASP A 90 -6.91 -15.99 14.98
N GLU A 91 -7.90 -15.96 14.08
CA GLU A 91 -8.31 -17.10 13.25
C GLU A 91 -7.19 -17.62 12.35
N ASP A 92 -6.37 -16.71 11.81
CA ASP A 92 -5.21 -17.04 10.98
C ASP A 92 -3.99 -17.51 11.82
N SER A 93 -4.12 -17.58 13.15
CA SER A 93 -3.02 -17.89 14.08
C SER A 93 -1.84 -16.90 14.01
N LEU A 94 -2.13 -15.64 13.69
CA LEU A 94 -1.18 -14.52 13.62
C LEU A 94 -1.65 -13.33 14.48
N PRO A 95 -1.96 -13.55 15.78
CA PRO A 95 -2.62 -12.56 16.63
C PRO A 95 -1.80 -11.26 16.72
N LEU A 96 -2.45 -10.10 16.55
CA LEU A 96 -1.78 -8.79 16.57
C LEU A 96 -1.08 -8.48 17.90
N VAL A 97 -1.56 -9.02 19.02
CA VAL A 97 -0.92 -8.89 20.35
C VAL A 97 0.45 -9.58 20.42
N LYS A 98 0.70 -10.57 19.55
CA LYS A 98 1.98 -11.28 19.44
C LYS A 98 2.90 -10.67 18.39
N ARG A 99 2.60 -9.46 17.91
CA ARG A 99 3.44 -8.77 16.93
C ARG A 99 4.76 -8.35 17.58
N GLN A 100 5.87 -8.71 16.94
CA GLN A 100 7.21 -8.33 17.33
C GLN A 100 7.82 -7.41 16.27
N ALA A 101 8.26 -6.23 16.71
CA ALA A 101 9.02 -5.31 15.90
C ALA A 101 10.51 -5.73 15.88
N GLU A 102 11.01 -6.12 14.71
CA GLU A 102 12.42 -6.42 14.49
C GLU A 102 13.07 -5.31 13.67
N ARG A 103 14.09 -4.65 14.25
CA ARG A 103 14.87 -3.63 13.55
C ARG A 103 15.88 -4.30 12.64
N ILE A 104 15.86 -3.92 11.38
CA ILE A 104 16.73 -4.46 10.35
C ILE A 104 17.64 -3.38 9.78
N ARG A 105 18.85 -3.80 9.41
CA ARG A 105 19.81 -3.02 8.65
C ARG A 105 20.47 -3.93 7.63
N VAL A 106 20.33 -3.59 6.36
CA VAL A 106 20.89 -4.33 5.24
C VAL A 106 21.69 -3.37 4.36
N GLU A 107 22.91 -3.75 4.03
CA GLU A 107 23.74 -3.02 3.08
C GLU A 107 23.48 -3.59 1.66
N VAL A 108 23.14 -2.70 0.73
CA VAL A 108 22.83 -3.01 -0.67
C VAL A 108 23.66 -2.08 -1.55
N ASN A 109 24.67 -2.62 -2.23
CA ASN A 109 25.72 -1.83 -2.88
C ASN A 109 26.38 -0.85 -1.88
N ASN A 110 26.36 0.46 -2.18
CA ASN A 110 26.83 1.54 -1.31
C ASN A 110 25.68 2.25 -0.57
N LEU A 111 24.52 1.58 -0.46
CA LEU A 111 23.33 2.10 0.20
C LEU A 111 22.99 1.23 1.40
N GLN A 112 22.33 1.84 2.38
CA GLN A 112 21.80 1.16 3.54
C GLN A 112 20.27 1.20 3.49
N ILE A 113 19.64 0.03 3.61
CA ILE A 113 18.22 -0.10 3.87
C ILE A 113 18.06 -0.38 5.37
N SER A 114 17.30 0.47 6.05
CA SER A 114 16.98 0.31 7.47
C SER A 114 15.50 0.49 7.71
N GLY A 115 14.95 -0.27 8.66
CA GLY A 115 13.55 -0.17 9.02
C GLY A 115 13.17 -1.17 10.10
N THR A 116 11.87 -1.33 10.29
CA THR A 116 11.28 -2.29 11.23
C THR A 116 10.42 -3.26 10.43
N LEU A 117 10.60 -4.54 10.69
CA LEU A 117 9.71 -5.60 10.23
C LEU A 117 8.79 -6.01 11.38
N GLU A 118 7.54 -6.31 11.07
CA GLU A 118 6.54 -6.76 12.04
C GLU A 118 6.28 -8.25 11.85
N LEU A 119 6.82 -9.06 12.75
CA LEU A 119 6.71 -10.52 12.73
C LEU A 119 5.69 -11.00 13.76
N CYS A 120 5.18 -12.21 13.62
CA CYS A 120 4.50 -12.89 14.73
C CYS A 120 5.53 -13.60 15.61
N GLN A 121 5.45 -13.44 16.94
CA GLN A 121 6.31 -14.17 17.88
C GLN A 121 6.14 -15.69 17.76
N ASP A 122 4.90 -16.14 17.56
CA ASP A 122 4.55 -17.56 17.51
C ASP A 122 4.76 -18.16 16.09
N ASP A 123 4.87 -17.31 15.07
CA ASP A 123 5.22 -17.70 13.70
C ASP A 123 6.23 -16.70 13.07
N PRO A 124 7.55 -16.88 13.34
CA PRO A 124 8.58 -16.00 12.81
C PRO A 124 8.78 -16.13 11.29
N LEU A 125 8.08 -17.06 10.62
CA LEU A 125 8.09 -17.17 9.15
C LEU A 125 7.15 -16.16 8.49
N SER A 126 6.29 -15.51 9.27
CA SER A 126 5.20 -14.64 8.78
C SER A 126 5.40 -13.19 9.20
N LEU A 127 5.40 -12.30 8.21
CA LEU A 127 5.21 -10.86 8.41
C LEU A 127 3.71 -10.54 8.48
N ILE A 128 3.35 -9.60 9.35
CA ILE A 128 1.98 -9.08 9.49
C ILE A 128 1.95 -7.65 8.93
N LEU A 129 1.05 -7.39 7.99
CA LEU A 129 0.90 -6.07 7.35
C LEU A 129 -0.54 -5.58 7.37
N LEU A 130 -0.78 -4.48 8.07
CA LEU A 130 -2.06 -3.78 8.09
C LEU A 130 -2.10 -2.71 7.00
N HIS A 131 -2.87 -2.95 5.94
CA HIS A 131 -3.12 -1.98 4.86
C HIS A 131 -4.61 -1.84 4.56
N PRO A 132 -5.41 -1.23 5.46
CA PRO A 132 -6.86 -1.16 5.30
C PRO A 132 -7.31 -0.41 4.04
N GLY A 133 -6.51 0.56 3.57
CA GLY A 133 -6.77 1.29 2.32
C GLY A 133 -6.56 0.50 1.03
N ALA A 134 -6.07 -0.74 1.09
CA ALA A 134 -5.83 -1.61 -0.07
C ALA A 134 -7.11 -2.38 -0.50
N LYS A 135 -8.22 -1.67 -0.63
CA LYS A 135 -9.56 -2.23 -0.80
C LYS A 135 -9.71 -2.97 -2.15
N THR A 136 -9.21 -2.37 -3.23
CA THR A 136 -9.30 -2.95 -4.58
C THR A 136 -8.04 -3.72 -4.99
N SER A 137 -8.14 -4.55 -6.02
CA SER A 137 -6.96 -5.23 -6.61
C SER A 137 -5.89 -4.25 -7.11
N THR A 138 -6.29 -3.08 -7.61
CA THR A 138 -5.37 -2.03 -8.06
C THR A 138 -4.64 -1.39 -6.88
N GLN A 139 -5.36 -1.07 -5.80
CA GLN A 139 -4.78 -0.51 -4.58
C GLN A 139 -3.85 -1.51 -3.89
N PHE A 140 -4.21 -2.80 -3.91
CA PHE A 140 -3.39 -3.87 -3.34
C PHE A 140 -2.04 -4.03 -4.01
N ARG A 141 -1.87 -3.62 -5.28
CA ARG A 141 -0.58 -3.72 -5.98
C ARG A 141 0.56 -3.07 -5.19
N ARG A 142 0.30 -1.92 -4.54
CA ARG A 142 1.32 -1.24 -3.71
C ARG A 142 1.69 -2.05 -2.47
N SER A 143 0.68 -2.54 -1.73
CA SER A 143 0.91 -3.38 -0.55
C SER A 143 1.62 -4.69 -0.91
N LYS A 144 1.29 -5.26 -2.08
CA LYS A 144 1.95 -6.46 -2.61
C LYS A 144 3.44 -6.23 -2.89
N TYR A 145 3.81 -5.10 -3.51
CA TYR A 145 5.21 -4.76 -3.75
C TYR A 145 5.98 -4.42 -2.47
N LEU A 146 5.30 -3.77 -1.51
CA LEU A 146 5.89 -3.54 -0.19
C LEU A 146 6.15 -4.86 0.54
N ALA A 147 5.17 -5.78 0.56
CA ALA A 147 5.30 -7.10 1.17
C ALA A 147 6.48 -7.88 0.55
N LEU A 148 6.57 -7.92 -0.78
CA LEU A 148 7.71 -8.52 -1.48
C LEU A 148 9.03 -7.87 -1.05
N THR A 149 9.10 -6.54 -1.04
CA THR A 149 10.33 -5.83 -0.67
C THR A 149 10.76 -6.17 0.75
N GLN A 150 9.82 -6.17 1.71
CA GLN A 150 10.12 -6.55 3.08
C GLN A 150 10.59 -8.01 3.21
N LEU A 151 10.01 -8.95 2.45
CA LEU A 151 10.46 -10.34 2.42
C LEU A 151 11.88 -10.48 1.87
N LEU A 152 12.23 -9.76 0.80
CA LEU A 152 13.59 -9.75 0.26
C LEU A 152 14.59 -9.19 1.28
N VAL A 153 14.23 -8.09 1.96
CA VAL A 153 15.09 -7.50 3.00
C VAL A 153 15.21 -8.43 4.21
N ALA A 154 14.14 -9.07 4.64
CA ALA A 154 14.16 -10.08 5.71
C ALA A 154 15.14 -11.21 5.38
N MET A 155 15.06 -11.75 4.16
CA MET A 155 15.93 -12.83 3.69
C MET A 155 17.41 -12.42 3.67
N VAL A 156 17.72 -11.18 3.26
CA VAL A 156 19.09 -10.67 3.29
C VAL A 156 19.60 -10.42 4.72
N ALA A 157 18.73 -9.90 5.59
CA ALA A 157 19.02 -9.66 7.00
C ALA A 157 19.20 -10.96 7.81
N GLY A 158 18.81 -12.12 7.24
CA GLY A 158 18.83 -13.40 7.95
C GLY A 158 17.63 -13.63 8.86
N VAL A 159 16.57 -12.82 8.69
CA VAL A 159 15.28 -13.00 9.35
C VAL A 159 14.54 -14.14 8.64
N PRO A 160 13.93 -15.09 9.38
CA PRO A 160 13.38 -16.32 8.79
C PRO A 160 12.08 -16.13 8.00
N ALA A 161 11.58 -14.91 7.86
CA ALA A 161 10.33 -14.61 7.16
C ALA A 161 10.35 -15.07 5.69
N LYS A 162 9.31 -15.82 5.30
CA LYS A 162 9.11 -16.33 3.92
C LYS A 162 7.79 -15.89 3.30
N ARG A 163 6.85 -15.45 4.14
CA ARG A 163 5.52 -15.02 3.75
C ARG A 163 5.10 -13.77 4.50
N ALA A 164 4.21 -13.00 3.89
CA ALA A 164 3.64 -11.79 4.46
C ALA A 164 2.12 -11.83 4.29
N TYR A 165 1.40 -11.68 5.38
CA TYR A 165 -0.06 -11.58 5.38
C TYR A 165 -0.45 -10.11 5.35
N VAL A 166 -1.12 -9.71 4.27
CA VAL A 166 -1.67 -8.36 4.14
C VAL A 166 -3.15 -8.38 4.48
N TYR A 167 -3.49 -7.72 5.59
CA TYR A 167 -4.87 -7.49 6.03
C TYR A 167 -5.34 -6.14 5.53
N SER A 168 -6.46 -6.14 4.81
CA SER A 168 -7.04 -4.95 4.18
C SER A 168 -8.56 -4.92 4.35
N GLN A 169 -9.19 -3.75 4.24
CA GLN A 169 -10.66 -3.67 4.25
C GLN A 169 -11.21 -4.20 2.94
N HIS A 170 -12.27 -5.00 3.02
CA HIS A 170 -12.96 -5.50 1.83
C HIS A 170 -13.70 -4.34 1.13
N GLU A 171 -13.52 -4.20 -0.19
CA GLU A 171 -14.05 -3.08 -0.99
C GLU A 171 -15.55 -2.84 -0.84
N LYS A 172 -16.33 -3.91 -0.77
CA LYS A 172 -17.79 -3.85 -0.67
C LYS A 172 -18.31 -3.86 0.76
N TRP A 173 -17.44 -3.75 1.76
CA TRP A 173 -17.85 -3.80 3.15
C TRP A 173 -17.99 -2.40 3.76
N SER A 174 -19.10 -2.23 4.46
CA SER A 174 -19.41 -1.18 5.42
C SER A 174 -20.19 -1.84 6.58
N PRO A 175 -20.37 -1.18 7.73
CA PRO A 175 -21.26 -1.67 8.78
C PRO A 175 -22.63 -2.06 8.22
N GLY A 176 -23.13 -3.23 8.63
CA GLY A 176 -24.40 -3.79 8.14
C GLY A 176 -24.43 -4.25 6.68
N ALA A 177 -23.32 -4.23 5.95
CA ALA A 177 -23.31 -4.63 4.54
C ALA A 177 -23.56 -6.14 4.36
N GLU A 178 -24.54 -6.48 3.52
CA GLU A 178 -24.87 -7.85 3.16
C GLU A 178 -24.49 -8.19 1.71
N ASP A 179 -24.19 -9.46 1.46
CA ASP A 179 -24.01 -10.00 0.12
C ASP A 179 -25.34 -10.25 -0.59
N ASP A 180 -25.28 -10.64 -1.87
CA ASP A 180 -26.46 -10.85 -2.70
C ASP A 180 -27.35 -12.03 -2.20
N LYS A 181 -26.92 -12.74 -1.15
CA LYS A 181 -27.62 -13.84 -0.50
C LYS A 181 -28.08 -13.48 0.93
N GLY A 182 -27.99 -12.21 1.32
CA GLY A 182 -28.37 -11.72 2.65
C GLY A 182 -27.41 -12.15 3.76
N LYS A 183 -26.16 -12.49 3.44
CA LYS A 183 -25.14 -12.83 4.45
C LYS A 183 -24.27 -11.62 4.75
N PRO A 184 -23.82 -11.43 6.00
CA PRO A 184 -22.87 -10.37 6.32
C PRO A 184 -21.62 -10.45 5.45
N ARG A 185 -21.23 -9.33 4.82
CA ARG A 185 -19.98 -9.27 4.07
C ARG A 185 -18.81 -9.34 5.03
N LYS A 186 -17.74 -10.03 4.62
CA LYS A 186 -16.48 -10.02 5.37
C LYS A 186 -15.88 -8.62 5.37
N ALA A 187 -15.55 -8.10 6.56
CA ALA A 187 -14.89 -6.81 6.69
C ALA A 187 -13.44 -6.82 6.21
N VAL A 188 -12.77 -7.95 6.39
CA VAL A 188 -11.34 -8.11 6.13
C VAL A 188 -11.11 -8.95 4.89
N MET A 189 -10.22 -8.46 4.05
CA MET A 189 -9.63 -9.20 2.94
C MET A 189 -8.17 -9.52 3.27
N VAL A 190 -7.89 -10.82 3.36
CA VAL A 190 -6.54 -11.35 3.64
C VAL A 190 -5.89 -11.75 2.31
N ARG A 191 -4.66 -11.30 2.09
CA ARG A 191 -3.85 -11.73 0.95
C ARG A 191 -2.45 -12.10 1.43
N GLU A 192 -2.11 -13.37 1.28
CA GLU A 192 -0.76 -13.87 1.54
C GLU A 192 0.15 -13.56 0.33
N VAL A 193 1.36 -13.09 0.58
CA VAL A 193 2.43 -12.88 -0.41
C VAL A 193 3.63 -13.73 0.00
N THR A 194 4.20 -14.50 -0.93
CA THR A 194 5.28 -15.45 -0.64
C THR A 194 6.43 -15.30 -1.63
N LEU A 195 7.65 -15.56 -1.15
CA LEU A 195 8.79 -15.81 -2.01
C LEU A 195 8.74 -17.26 -2.50
N ASP A 196 9.06 -17.51 -3.77
CA ASP A 196 9.26 -18.85 -4.28
C ASP A 196 10.44 -19.53 -3.56
N ASN A 197 10.34 -20.83 -3.30
CA ASN A 197 11.36 -21.60 -2.58
C ASN A 197 12.73 -21.62 -3.26
N SER A 198 12.78 -21.32 -4.56
CA SER A 198 14.03 -21.19 -5.32
C SER A 198 14.82 -19.93 -4.99
N ILE A 199 14.17 -18.88 -4.47
CA ILE A 199 14.81 -17.61 -4.13
C ILE A 199 15.62 -17.78 -2.86
N ASN A 200 16.92 -17.54 -2.97
CA ASN A 200 17.83 -17.56 -1.82
C ASN A 200 18.30 -16.15 -1.43
N ARG A 201 19.22 -16.09 -0.46
CA ARG A 201 19.80 -14.84 0.05
C ARG A 201 20.54 -14.04 -1.03
N GLN A 202 21.29 -14.71 -1.90
CA GLN A 202 22.04 -14.06 -2.99
C GLN A 202 21.10 -13.51 -4.05
N ASP A 203 20.05 -14.25 -4.42
CA ASP A 203 19.03 -13.75 -5.36
C ASP A 203 18.30 -12.54 -4.77
N SER A 204 17.96 -12.60 -3.48
CA SER A 204 17.30 -11.51 -2.77
C SER A 204 18.18 -10.26 -2.72
N GLN A 205 19.48 -10.41 -2.43
CA GLN A 205 20.45 -9.31 -2.49
C GLN A 205 20.46 -8.67 -3.87
N HIS A 206 20.58 -9.47 -4.93
CA HIS A 206 20.63 -8.97 -6.30
C HIS A 206 19.33 -8.26 -6.74
N LEU A 207 18.18 -8.75 -6.28
CA LEU A 207 16.90 -8.11 -6.52
C LEU A 207 16.78 -6.76 -5.81
N LEU A 208 17.26 -6.66 -4.56
CA LEU A 208 17.32 -5.39 -3.84
C LEU A 208 18.26 -4.40 -4.53
N GLU A 209 19.42 -4.84 -5.04
CA GLU A 209 20.34 -4.00 -5.81
C GLU A 209 19.69 -3.41 -7.06
N LYS A 210 18.91 -4.23 -7.79
CA LYS A 210 18.12 -3.77 -8.94
C LYS A 210 17.05 -2.76 -8.52
N LEU A 211 16.31 -3.03 -7.45
CA LEU A 211 15.28 -2.11 -6.93
C LEU A 211 15.89 -0.76 -6.51
N CYS A 212 17.03 -0.78 -5.81
CA CYS A 212 17.78 0.42 -5.45
C CYS A 212 18.24 1.20 -6.69
N THR A 213 18.76 0.51 -7.71
CA THR A 213 19.19 1.13 -8.97
C THR A 213 18.01 1.78 -9.70
N LEU A 214 16.87 1.08 -9.79
CA LEU A 214 15.65 1.61 -10.39
C LEU A 214 15.15 2.85 -9.61
N TYR A 215 15.16 2.79 -8.28
CA TYR A 215 14.79 3.93 -7.45
C TYR A 215 15.70 5.15 -7.73
N GLN A 216 17.01 4.96 -7.76
CA GLN A 216 17.97 6.04 -8.08
C GLN A 216 17.73 6.62 -9.48
N GLN A 217 17.49 5.78 -10.49
CA GLN A 217 17.15 6.24 -11.84
C GLN A 217 15.86 7.07 -11.83
N ALA A 218 14.81 6.59 -11.15
CA ALA A 218 13.52 7.27 -11.02
C ALA A 218 13.54 8.49 -10.09
N ALA A 219 14.60 8.66 -9.30
CA ALA A 219 14.87 9.86 -8.54
C ALA A 219 15.56 10.94 -9.37
N VAL A 220 16.25 10.59 -10.47
CA VAL A 220 16.92 11.58 -11.34
C VAL A 220 16.06 11.98 -12.53
N SER A 221 15.15 11.12 -12.98
CA SER A 221 14.22 11.47 -14.06
C SER A 221 12.88 10.78 -13.94
N ALA A 222 11.86 11.39 -14.55
CA ALA A 222 10.52 10.84 -14.57
C ALA A 222 10.41 9.66 -15.54
N TYR A 223 10.12 8.48 -14.99
CA TYR A 223 9.67 7.32 -15.75
C TYR A 223 8.16 7.17 -15.57
N SER A 224 7.40 7.90 -16.39
CA SER A 224 5.94 7.94 -16.30
C SER A 224 5.30 6.75 -17.02
N SER A 225 4.41 6.06 -16.32
CA SER A 225 3.80 4.83 -16.82
C SER A 225 2.64 5.05 -17.78
N PHE A 226 1.89 6.15 -17.60
CA PHE A 226 0.64 6.46 -18.32
C PHE A 226 -0.29 5.23 -18.38
N GLY A 227 -0.53 4.63 -17.21
CA GLY A 227 -1.28 3.39 -17.08
C GLY A 227 -0.52 2.19 -17.65
N LYS A 228 -1.01 1.62 -18.76
CA LYS A 228 -0.38 0.48 -19.45
C LYS A 228 0.54 0.90 -20.59
N ALA A 229 0.64 2.19 -20.90
CA ALA A 229 1.41 2.66 -22.05
C ALA A 229 2.89 2.26 -21.96
N ALA A 230 3.51 2.42 -20.80
CA ALA A 230 4.91 2.01 -20.60
C ALA A 230 5.14 0.49 -20.71
N GLU A 231 4.19 -0.33 -20.26
CA GLU A 231 4.25 -1.79 -20.42
C GLU A 231 4.10 -2.17 -21.90
N ASP A 232 3.11 -1.58 -22.59
CA ASP A 232 2.89 -1.77 -24.02
C ASP A 232 4.09 -1.28 -24.85
N PHE A 233 4.81 -0.25 -24.39
CA PHE A 233 6.00 0.30 -25.06
C PHE A 233 7.12 -0.72 -25.23
N LEU A 234 7.23 -1.68 -24.31
CA LEU A 234 8.22 -2.74 -24.37
C LEU A 234 7.96 -3.70 -25.55
N ALA A 235 6.69 -3.92 -25.90
CA ALA A 235 6.27 -4.89 -26.90
C ALA A 235 5.90 -4.26 -28.25
N ASN A 236 5.14 -3.17 -28.26
CA ASN A 236 4.57 -2.56 -29.46
C ASN A 236 4.30 -1.05 -29.26
N GLN A 237 5.01 -0.20 -30.00
CA GLN A 237 4.90 1.25 -29.89
C GLN A 237 3.54 1.79 -30.35
N ASP A 238 2.92 1.23 -31.39
CA ASP A 238 1.59 1.67 -31.84
C ASP A 238 0.51 1.36 -30.79
N LYS A 239 0.63 0.21 -30.13
CA LYS A 239 -0.23 -0.16 -29.00
C LYS A 239 0.00 0.79 -27.83
N SER A 240 1.25 1.07 -27.52
CA SER A 240 1.64 2.03 -26.48
C SER A 240 1.06 3.41 -26.74
N ARG A 241 1.13 3.91 -27.98
CA ARG A 241 0.53 5.19 -28.38
C ARG A 241 -0.97 5.21 -28.15
N LYS A 242 -1.69 4.14 -28.50
CA LYS A 242 -3.14 4.02 -28.24
C LYS A 242 -3.45 4.03 -26.74
N SER A 243 -2.71 3.26 -25.94
CA SER A 243 -2.85 3.22 -24.48
C SER A 243 -2.56 4.58 -23.83
N PHE A 244 -1.53 5.28 -24.30
CA PHE A 244 -1.17 6.62 -23.86
C PHE A 244 -2.30 7.62 -24.18
N SER A 245 -2.77 7.66 -25.43
CA SER A 245 -3.86 8.55 -25.83
C SER A 245 -5.11 8.29 -24.99
N SER A 246 -5.47 7.02 -24.78
CA SER A 246 -6.62 6.66 -23.94
C SER A 246 -6.46 7.15 -22.50
N PHE A 247 -5.26 7.03 -21.91
CA PHE A 247 -5.00 7.49 -20.55
C PHE A 247 -5.12 9.01 -20.42
N VAL A 248 -4.50 9.76 -21.34
CA VAL A 248 -4.51 11.23 -21.33
C VAL A 248 -5.90 11.80 -21.58
N THR A 249 -6.73 11.14 -22.39
CA THR A 249 -8.12 11.57 -22.63
C THR A 249 -9.08 11.33 -21.46
N TYR A 250 -8.69 10.49 -20.48
CA TYR A 250 -9.56 10.16 -19.36
C TYR A 250 -9.52 11.27 -18.30
N ALA A 251 -10.67 11.59 -17.70
CA ALA A 251 -10.78 12.65 -16.69
C ALA A 251 -9.83 12.45 -15.48
N SER A 252 -9.44 11.21 -15.20
CA SER A 252 -8.49 10.92 -14.12
C SER A 252 -7.06 11.42 -14.41
N TYR A 253 -6.72 11.77 -15.65
CA TYR A 253 -5.40 12.29 -15.99
C TYR A 253 -5.08 13.59 -15.24
N GLU A 254 -6.07 14.47 -15.09
CA GLU A 254 -5.91 15.73 -14.37
C GLU A 254 -5.56 15.55 -12.88
N ASN A 255 -5.89 14.38 -12.32
CA ASN A 255 -5.61 14.02 -10.94
C ASN A 255 -4.37 13.10 -10.79
N SER A 256 -3.64 12.86 -11.88
CA SER A 256 -2.48 11.98 -11.90
C SER A 256 -1.19 12.72 -11.59
N LEU A 257 -0.13 12.01 -11.15
CA LEU A 257 1.19 12.64 -10.99
C LEU A 257 1.85 12.94 -12.34
N GLU A 258 1.42 12.26 -13.40
CA GLU A 258 1.89 12.45 -14.76
C GLU A 258 1.59 13.86 -15.29
N VAL A 259 0.45 14.47 -14.93
CA VAL A 259 0.12 15.85 -15.35
C VAL A 259 1.06 16.89 -14.73
N VAL A 260 1.56 16.63 -13.52
CA VAL A 260 2.51 17.52 -12.83
C VAL A 260 3.85 17.52 -13.53
N VAL A 261 4.24 16.38 -14.11
CA VAL A 261 5.53 16.22 -14.79
C VAL A 261 5.46 16.67 -16.25
N HIS A 262 4.41 16.29 -16.98
CA HIS A 262 4.34 16.43 -18.44
C HIS A 262 3.30 17.45 -18.92
N GLY A 263 2.63 18.14 -17.99
CA GLY A 263 1.60 19.13 -18.29
C GLY A 263 0.27 18.52 -18.74
N ARG A 264 -0.69 19.39 -19.10
CA ARG A 264 -2.06 19.00 -19.45
C ARG A 264 -2.20 18.31 -20.80
N THR A 265 -1.26 18.54 -21.72
CA THR A 265 -1.30 18.04 -23.10
C THR A 265 0.02 17.38 -23.47
N PRO A 266 0.39 16.27 -22.81
CA PRO A 266 1.65 15.59 -23.07
C PRO A 266 1.64 14.96 -24.47
N VAL A 267 2.76 15.00 -25.17
CA VAL A 267 2.92 14.38 -26.50
C VAL A 267 3.69 13.07 -26.34
N PHE A 268 3.14 11.97 -26.90
CA PHE A 268 3.73 10.64 -26.77
C PHE A 268 5.20 10.59 -27.20
N ASP A 269 5.52 11.19 -28.35
CA ASP A 269 6.86 11.18 -28.92
C ASP A 269 7.87 11.99 -28.11
N GLU A 270 7.41 12.94 -27.28
CA GLU A 270 8.26 13.70 -26.37
C GLU A 270 8.50 12.92 -25.07
N VAL A 271 7.42 12.35 -24.50
CA VAL A 271 7.47 11.55 -23.27
C VAL A 271 8.34 10.30 -23.45
N PHE A 272 8.23 9.64 -24.61
CA PHE A 272 8.95 8.40 -24.93
C PHE A 272 10.09 8.60 -25.94
N ALA A 273 10.59 9.84 -26.09
CA ALA A 273 11.64 10.19 -27.05
C ALA A 273 12.90 9.32 -26.91
N ASP A 274 13.35 9.10 -25.68
CA ASP A 274 14.51 8.25 -25.38
C ASP A 274 14.10 6.78 -25.23
N VAL A 275 13.88 6.14 -26.38
CA VAL A 275 13.43 4.75 -26.47
C VAL A 275 14.34 3.79 -25.71
N GLN A 276 15.67 3.97 -25.82
CA GLN A 276 16.65 3.08 -25.19
C GLN A 276 16.56 3.17 -23.67
N ARG A 277 16.53 4.38 -23.14
CA ARG A 277 16.41 4.62 -21.71
C ARG A 277 15.09 4.12 -21.15
N GLN A 278 13.97 4.40 -21.82
CA GLN A 278 12.64 3.95 -21.38
C GLN A 278 12.56 2.43 -21.35
N LYS A 279 13.04 1.75 -22.41
CA LYS A 279 13.10 0.29 -22.44
C LYS A 279 14.02 -0.28 -21.37
N ALA A 280 15.20 0.30 -21.16
CA ALA A 280 16.15 -0.17 -20.15
C ALA A 280 15.55 -0.14 -18.74
N PHE A 281 14.84 0.94 -18.39
CA PHE A 281 14.17 1.06 -17.09
C PHE A 281 12.97 0.12 -16.99
N PHE A 282 12.01 0.18 -17.92
CA PHE A 282 10.76 -0.55 -17.78
C PHE A 282 10.93 -2.06 -17.95
N ASN A 283 11.90 -2.55 -18.74
CA ASN A 283 12.22 -3.98 -18.80
C ASN A 283 12.63 -4.51 -17.43
N GLN A 284 13.53 -3.80 -16.74
CA GLN A 284 13.98 -4.18 -15.41
C GLN A 284 12.86 -4.06 -14.38
N TYR A 285 12.11 -2.95 -14.41
CA TYR A 285 10.98 -2.73 -13.51
C TYR A 285 9.92 -3.83 -13.63
N VAL A 286 9.54 -4.20 -14.86
CA VAL A 286 8.57 -5.29 -15.09
C VAL A 286 9.13 -6.62 -14.60
N ALA A 287 10.40 -6.92 -14.88
CA ALA A 287 11.02 -8.17 -14.44
C ALA A 287 11.01 -8.31 -12.90
N VAL A 288 11.34 -7.25 -12.15
CA VAL A 288 11.37 -7.31 -10.68
C VAL A 288 10.01 -7.20 -10.02
N THR A 289 8.97 -6.73 -10.72
CA THR A 289 7.61 -6.57 -10.17
C THR A 289 6.62 -7.64 -10.63
N ARG A 290 7.06 -8.58 -11.46
CA ARG A 290 6.21 -9.66 -11.98
C ARG A 290 6.01 -10.75 -10.92
N PHE A 291 4.76 -11.16 -10.76
CA PHE A 291 4.37 -12.31 -9.93
C PHE A 291 3.81 -13.40 -10.83
N LYS A 292 3.86 -14.65 -10.37
CA LYS A 292 3.21 -15.77 -11.06
C LYS A 292 1.72 -15.45 -11.28
N PRO A 293 1.19 -15.52 -12.51
CA PRO A 293 -0.17 -15.10 -12.83
C PRO A 293 -1.21 -15.72 -11.90
N ARG A 294 -2.17 -14.91 -11.44
CA ARG A 294 -3.26 -15.33 -10.54
C ARG A 294 -2.80 -15.89 -9.19
N THR A 295 -1.53 -15.69 -8.83
CA THR A 295 -1.01 -16.02 -7.50
C THR A 295 -0.32 -14.81 -6.88
N ASN A 296 -0.03 -14.91 -5.59
CA ASN A 296 0.80 -13.96 -4.87
C ASN A 296 2.20 -14.51 -4.57
N ILE A 297 2.62 -15.51 -5.35
CA ILE A 297 3.95 -16.11 -5.28
C ILE A 297 4.87 -15.32 -6.21
N TYR A 298 5.95 -14.79 -5.64
CA TYR A 298 6.98 -14.10 -6.39
C TYR A 298 8.06 -15.06 -6.85
N SER A 299 8.36 -15.04 -8.14
CA SER A 299 9.49 -15.73 -8.76
C SER A 299 10.04 -14.80 -9.84
N PRO A 300 11.34 -14.48 -9.82
CA PRO A 300 11.95 -13.80 -10.96
C PRO A 300 11.86 -14.73 -12.18
N GLU A 301 11.49 -14.18 -13.34
CA GLU A 301 11.59 -14.82 -14.67
C GLU A 301 12.86 -14.37 -15.37
#